data_AF-A0A7Y3L1R6-F1
#
_entry.id   AF-A0A7Y3L1R6-F1
#
_cell.length_a   1.000
_cell.length_b   1.000
_cell.length_c   1.000
_cell.angle_alpha   90.00
_cell.angle_beta   90.00
_cell.angle_gamma   90.00
#
_symmetry.space_group_name_H-M   'P 1'
#
loop_
_entity.id
_entity.type
_entity.pdbx_description
1 polymer ?
#
loop_
_entity_poly.entity_id
_entity_poly.type
_entity_poly.pdbx_seq_one_letter_code
_entity_poly.pdbx_strand_id
1 'polypeptide(L)'
;MGVRAQQKLAVLGRLRMADWIEMPEREFAREIERVEKDPLFRRLHYGADGLPSAIRRRRWPGGRLSSSFYGVDESRIGAGQRVDVEGSLDARRDVLPLIRRMGRASFERYFLHGDEPATLPEIAKRTGLSESEVARVNDLLLEIGAQAEFAGAPRVAPTQPGAACLARLALEGDKIVFEFASPYWARGLYQVRYDDIESWKSSGNLTGPERRRLRHLLKRLETLNLRQSTIFRILESFSAIQADFLRSRDPADLRPVSLRLLARRLDLAPSTVSRALARRTLRLPWGPEVPMISFVPGQRRVLKELLSGWLRENPDKTDADFARRFKVERGIDISRRTVNAVRHALTRESGVLSES
;
A
#
# COMPACT_ATOMS: atom_id res chain seq x y z
N MET A 1 19.21 9.22 -31.71
CA MET A 1 19.31 9.99 -30.45
C MET A 1 20.46 9.44 -29.62
N GLY A 2 21.42 10.28 -29.20
CA GLY A 2 22.65 9.81 -28.55
C GLY A 2 22.46 9.27 -27.13
N VAL A 3 23.32 8.32 -26.73
CA VAL A 3 23.34 7.62 -25.42
C VAL A 3 23.25 8.58 -24.22
N ARG A 4 23.85 9.77 -24.32
CA ARG A 4 23.84 10.81 -23.28
C ARG A 4 22.46 11.44 -23.04
N ALA A 5 21.62 11.54 -24.09
CA ALA A 5 20.25 12.04 -23.98
C ALA A 5 19.31 10.97 -23.37
N GLN A 6 19.50 9.69 -23.71
CA GLN A 6 18.78 8.56 -23.10
C GLN A 6 19.12 8.42 -21.62
N GLN A 7 20.39 8.57 -21.23
CA GLN A 7 20.80 8.58 -19.82
C GLN A 7 20.16 9.74 -19.04
N LYS A 8 20.15 10.96 -19.59
CA LYS A 8 19.46 12.11 -18.97
C LYS A 8 17.95 11.87 -18.82
N LEU A 9 17.28 11.29 -19.83
CA LEU A 9 15.85 10.99 -19.77
C LEU A 9 15.54 9.91 -18.71
N ALA A 10 16.40 8.89 -18.59
CA ALA A 10 16.28 7.85 -17.57
C ALA A 10 16.53 8.38 -16.15
N VAL A 11 17.43 9.35 -15.99
CA VAL A 11 17.67 10.02 -14.70
C VAL A 11 16.50 10.93 -14.34
N LEU A 12 15.98 11.73 -15.28
CA LEU A 12 14.78 12.55 -15.09
C LEU A 12 13.54 11.71 -14.77
N GLY A 13 13.38 10.55 -15.43
CA GLY A 13 12.34 9.58 -15.10
C GLY A 13 12.49 9.01 -13.70
N ARG A 14 13.72 8.71 -13.27
CA ARG A 14 14.03 8.24 -11.90
C ARG A 14 13.82 9.30 -10.82
N LEU A 15 14.15 10.56 -11.09
CA LEU A 15 13.89 11.67 -10.18
C LEU A 15 12.39 11.88 -9.99
N ARG A 16 11.64 11.95 -11.09
CA ARG A 16 10.16 12.02 -11.03
C ARG A 16 9.58 10.84 -10.26
N MET A 17 10.06 9.62 -10.49
CA MET A 17 9.62 8.46 -9.72
C MET A 17 9.88 8.62 -8.22
N ALA A 18 11.05 9.12 -7.83
CA ALA A 18 11.39 9.32 -6.42
C ALA A 18 10.39 10.26 -5.75
N ASP A 19 10.09 11.39 -6.40
CA ASP A 19 9.11 12.36 -5.91
C ASP A 19 7.73 11.71 -5.73
N TRP A 20 7.30 10.92 -6.72
CA TRP A 20 6.03 10.20 -6.65
C TRP A 20 5.99 9.11 -5.58
N ILE A 21 7.12 8.49 -5.21
CA ILE A 21 7.16 7.47 -4.16
C ILE A 21 7.19 8.11 -2.76
N GLU A 22 7.89 9.23 -2.61
CA GLU A 22 8.05 9.96 -1.36
C GLU A 22 6.86 10.90 -1.04
N MET A 23 6.09 11.31 -2.06
CA MET A 23 4.92 12.19 -1.89
C MET A 23 4.00 11.68 -0.76
N PRO A 24 3.55 12.53 0.17
CA PRO A 24 2.63 12.13 1.24
C PRO A 24 1.34 11.49 0.74
N GLU A 25 0.72 10.62 1.53
CA GLU A 25 -0.51 9.92 1.12
C GLU A 25 -1.67 10.90 0.91
N ARG A 26 -1.80 11.97 1.72
CA ARG A 26 -2.78 13.06 1.49
C ARG A 26 -2.62 13.74 0.13
N GLU A 27 -1.39 14.07 -0.24
CA GLU A 27 -1.12 14.72 -1.53
C GLU A 27 -1.41 13.76 -2.70
N PHE A 28 -1.01 12.50 -2.55
CA PHE A 28 -1.31 11.47 -3.54
C PHE A 28 -2.82 11.24 -3.73
N ALA A 29 -3.59 11.26 -2.64
CA ALA A 29 -5.03 11.13 -2.69
C ALA A 29 -5.70 12.32 -3.40
N ARG A 30 -5.18 13.54 -3.24
CA ARG A 30 -5.63 14.73 -4.02
C ARG A 30 -5.33 14.60 -5.51
N GLU A 31 -4.20 13.99 -5.87
CA GLU A 31 -3.89 13.68 -7.28
C GLU A 31 -4.93 12.71 -7.88
N ILE A 32 -5.31 11.69 -7.12
CA ILE A 32 -6.36 10.73 -7.51
C ILE A 32 -7.71 11.44 -7.64
N GLU A 33 -8.11 12.22 -6.64
CA GLU A 33 -9.35 12.98 -6.65
C GLU A 33 -9.46 13.87 -7.89
N ARG A 34 -8.39 14.63 -8.21
CA ARG A 34 -8.37 15.51 -9.37
C ARG A 34 -8.54 14.75 -10.68
N VAL A 35 -7.90 13.59 -10.80
CA VAL A 35 -8.01 12.72 -11.98
C VAL A 35 -9.41 12.14 -12.12
N GLU A 36 -10.00 11.67 -11.02
CA GLU A 36 -11.29 10.99 -11.07
C GLU A 36 -12.49 11.96 -11.12
N LYS A 37 -12.32 13.21 -10.70
CA LYS A 37 -13.30 14.30 -10.91
C LYS A 37 -13.25 14.88 -12.33
N ASP A 38 -12.24 14.55 -13.15
CA ASP A 38 -12.19 14.98 -14.55
C ASP A 38 -13.38 14.41 -15.34
N PRO A 39 -14.19 15.25 -16.02
CA PRO A 39 -15.34 14.78 -16.81
C PRO A 39 -14.97 13.76 -17.89
N LEU A 40 -13.80 13.88 -18.51
CA LEU A 40 -13.29 12.92 -19.50
C LEU A 40 -12.97 11.59 -18.82
N PHE A 41 -12.37 11.61 -17.62
CA PHE A 41 -12.14 10.38 -16.87
C PHE A 41 -13.46 9.69 -16.54
N ARG A 42 -14.47 10.41 -16.03
CA ARG A 42 -15.77 9.83 -15.67
C ARG A 42 -16.45 9.16 -16.87
N ARG A 43 -16.45 9.84 -18.04
CA ARG A 43 -16.95 9.29 -19.31
C ARG A 43 -16.21 8.01 -19.72
N LEU A 44 -14.88 8.00 -19.60
CA LEU A 44 -14.08 6.81 -19.91
C LEU A 44 -14.24 5.71 -18.84
N HIS A 45 -14.58 6.05 -17.60
CA HIS A 45 -14.71 5.08 -16.51
C HIS A 45 -16.06 4.37 -16.54
N TYR A 46 -17.16 5.12 -16.68
CA TYR A 46 -18.52 4.58 -16.71
C TYR A 46 -19.01 4.22 -18.12
N GLY A 47 -18.33 4.70 -19.17
CA GLY A 47 -18.83 4.63 -20.54
C GLY A 47 -19.72 5.84 -20.88
N ALA A 48 -20.21 5.85 -22.11
CA ALA A 48 -21.22 6.80 -22.60
C ALA A 48 -22.16 6.08 -23.57
N ASP A 49 -23.23 6.74 -24.00
CA ASP A 49 -24.19 6.14 -24.93
C ASP A 49 -23.50 5.59 -26.19
N GLY A 50 -23.62 4.28 -26.40
CA GLY A 50 -22.98 3.56 -27.50
C GLY A 50 -21.46 3.39 -27.39
N LEU A 51 -20.85 3.77 -26.26
CA LEU A 51 -19.40 3.68 -26.03
C LEU A 51 -19.07 2.93 -24.74
N PRO A 52 -18.21 1.88 -24.81
CA PRO A 52 -17.85 1.12 -23.64
C PRO A 52 -17.00 1.95 -22.66
N SER A 53 -17.06 1.64 -21.36
CA SER A 53 -16.05 2.07 -20.39
C SER A 53 -14.66 1.70 -20.90
N ALA A 54 -13.70 2.61 -20.98
CA ALA A 54 -12.33 2.34 -21.41
C ALA A 54 -11.32 2.28 -20.26
N ILE A 55 -11.70 2.74 -19.06
CA ILE A 55 -10.87 2.72 -17.85
C ILE A 55 -11.60 1.94 -16.76
N ARG A 56 -10.95 0.91 -16.22
CA ARG A 56 -11.45 0.13 -15.08
C ARG A 56 -10.51 0.21 -13.89
N ARG A 57 -10.98 -0.29 -12.75
CA ARG A 57 -10.13 -0.56 -11.59
C ARG A 57 -9.85 -2.06 -11.54
N ARG A 58 -8.62 -2.43 -11.15
CA ARG A 58 -8.18 -3.81 -10.98
C ARG A 58 -7.70 -3.99 -9.55
N ARG A 59 -8.46 -4.76 -8.79
CA ARG A 59 -8.20 -5.08 -7.39
C ARG A 59 -6.81 -5.69 -7.18
N TRP A 60 -6.20 -5.38 -6.03
CA TRP A 60 -5.00 -6.06 -5.56
C TRP A 60 -5.29 -7.51 -5.15
N PRO A 61 -4.39 -8.47 -5.43
CA PRO A 61 -4.45 -9.79 -4.82
C PRO A 61 -4.52 -9.67 -3.29
N GLY A 62 -5.54 -10.27 -2.68
CA GLY A 62 -5.74 -10.21 -1.22
C GLY A 62 -6.02 -8.82 -0.65
N GLY A 63 -6.21 -7.78 -1.46
CA GLY A 63 -6.49 -6.43 -0.98
C GLY A 63 -7.97 -6.20 -0.73
N ARG A 64 -8.36 -5.54 0.36
CA ARG A 64 -9.75 -5.10 0.62
C ARG A 64 -9.80 -3.80 1.40
N LEU A 65 -10.97 -3.18 1.47
CA LEU A 65 -11.20 -2.06 2.36
C LEU A 65 -11.35 -2.55 3.80
N SER A 66 -10.72 -1.83 4.74
CA SER A 66 -10.78 -2.14 6.17
C SER A 66 -12.22 -2.12 6.69
N SER A 67 -12.56 -3.06 7.57
CA SER A 67 -13.88 -3.10 8.22
C SER A 67 -14.18 -1.84 9.06
N SER A 68 -13.12 -1.18 9.56
CA SER A 68 -13.22 0.09 10.28
C SER A 68 -13.77 1.24 9.43
N PHE A 69 -13.78 1.10 8.09
CA PHE A 69 -14.45 2.05 7.21
C PHE A 69 -15.97 2.02 7.41
N TYR A 70 -16.54 0.83 7.64
CA TYR A 70 -17.98 0.63 7.77
C TYR A 70 -18.49 0.82 9.21
N GLY A 71 -17.62 0.61 10.20
CA GLY A 71 -17.91 0.82 11.61
C GLY A 71 -17.49 2.22 12.06
N VAL A 72 -18.37 3.21 11.89
CA VAL A 72 -18.19 4.50 12.57
C VAL A 72 -18.54 4.28 14.04
N ASP A 73 -17.52 4.27 14.89
CA ASP A 73 -17.70 4.36 16.34
C ASP A 73 -17.42 5.80 16.75
N GLU A 74 -18.45 6.65 16.70
CA GLU A 74 -18.39 8.08 17.05
C GLU A 74 -17.88 8.30 18.49
N SER A 75 -17.96 7.29 19.34
CA SER A 75 -17.57 7.34 20.76
C SER A 75 -16.05 7.36 21.01
N ARG A 76 -15.21 7.13 19.98
CA ARG A 76 -13.76 6.85 20.15
C ARG A 76 -12.82 8.04 19.89
N ILE A 77 -13.33 9.23 19.57
CA ILE A 77 -12.49 10.40 19.25
C ILE A 77 -12.34 11.29 20.48
N GLY A 78 -11.19 11.18 21.16
CA GLY A 78 -10.84 12.04 22.30
C GLY A 78 -10.69 13.51 21.89
N ALA A 79 -11.04 14.41 22.81
CA ALA A 79 -11.23 15.85 22.60
C ALA A 79 -10.01 16.67 22.08
N GLY A 80 -8.84 16.05 21.88
CA GLY A 80 -7.58 16.76 21.57
C GLY A 80 -7.18 16.86 20.09
N GLN A 81 -7.87 16.18 19.16
CA GLN A 81 -7.54 16.18 17.72
C GLN A 81 -8.71 16.66 16.83
N ARG A 82 -9.44 17.70 17.28
CA ARG A 82 -10.70 18.11 16.65
C ARG A 82 -10.60 18.99 15.40
N VAL A 83 -9.43 19.51 15.02
CA VAL A 83 -9.41 20.68 14.12
C VAL A 83 -9.45 20.35 12.60
N ASP A 84 -9.22 19.10 12.15
CA ASP A 84 -9.26 18.75 10.71
C ASP A 84 -10.02 17.42 10.43
N VAL A 85 -10.77 16.91 11.41
CA VAL A 85 -11.48 15.62 11.35
C VAL A 85 -12.95 15.77 10.95
N GLU A 86 -13.53 16.97 11.09
CA GLU A 86 -14.95 17.26 10.86
C GLU A 86 -15.40 16.94 9.42
N GLY A 87 -14.64 17.39 8.41
CA GLY A 87 -15.01 17.18 7.00
C GLY A 87 -15.00 15.72 6.54
N SER A 88 -14.14 14.87 7.10
CA SER A 88 -14.09 13.44 6.76
C SER A 88 -15.17 12.64 7.46
N LEU A 89 -15.59 13.09 8.63
CA LEU A 89 -16.71 12.50 9.36
C LEU A 89 -18.03 12.81 8.67
N ASP A 90 -18.23 14.04 8.19
CA ASP A 90 -19.44 14.41 7.45
C ASP A 90 -19.58 13.61 6.14
N ALA A 91 -18.50 13.51 5.36
CA ALA A 91 -18.52 12.71 4.12
C ALA A 91 -18.82 11.22 4.40
N ARG A 92 -18.31 10.68 5.51
CA ARG A 92 -18.64 9.31 5.96
C ARG A 92 -20.08 9.18 6.43
N ARG A 93 -20.58 10.15 7.20
CA ARG A 93 -21.95 10.18 7.70
C ARG A 93 -22.95 10.19 6.55
N ASP A 94 -22.62 10.85 5.45
CA ASP A 94 -23.49 10.95 4.27
C ASP A 94 -23.39 9.71 3.35
N VAL A 95 -22.23 9.07 3.25
CA VAL A 95 -22.07 7.89 2.38
C VAL A 95 -22.59 6.60 3.01
N LEU A 96 -22.48 6.43 4.33
CA LEU A 96 -22.83 5.18 5.00
C LEU A 96 -24.31 4.81 4.91
N PRO A 97 -25.28 5.74 5.00
CA PRO A 97 -26.68 5.44 4.74
C PRO A 97 -26.91 4.89 3.33
N LEU A 98 -26.24 5.45 2.32
CA LEU A 98 -26.30 4.96 0.94
C LEU A 98 -25.71 3.55 0.81
N ILE A 99 -24.58 3.29 1.47
CA ILE A 99 -23.96 1.95 1.53
C ILE A 99 -24.90 0.94 2.21
N ARG A 100 -25.55 1.32 3.32
CA ARG A 100 -26.53 0.46 4.02
C ARG A 100 -27.73 0.15 3.13
N ARG A 101 -28.22 1.13 2.36
CA ARG A 101 -29.37 0.98 1.46
C ARG A 101 -29.07 0.05 0.28
N MET A 102 -27.92 0.24 -0.38
CA MET A 102 -27.53 -0.62 -1.52
C MET A 102 -26.97 -1.99 -1.11
N GLY A 103 -26.54 -2.12 0.15
CA GLY A 103 -25.85 -3.28 0.68
C GLY A 103 -24.33 -3.26 0.42
N ARG A 104 -23.57 -3.79 1.38
CA ARG A 104 -22.09 -3.79 1.32
C ARG A 104 -21.54 -4.51 0.09
N ALA A 105 -22.13 -5.64 -0.31
CA ALA A 105 -21.67 -6.38 -1.49
C ALA A 105 -21.80 -5.56 -2.78
N SER A 106 -22.92 -4.84 -2.95
CA SER A 106 -23.13 -3.94 -4.08
C SER A 106 -22.15 -2.77 -4.06
N PHE A 107 -21.92 -2.19 -2.87
CA PHE A 107 -20.94 -1.13 -2.70
C PHE A 107 -19.53 -1.57 -3.11
N GLU A 108 -19.06 -2.70 -2.58
CA GLU A 108 -17.72 -3.24 -2.90
C GLU A 108 -17.61 -3.57 -4.40
N ARG A 109 -18.65 -4.17 -5.00
CA ARG A 109 -18.69 -4.53 -6.44
C ARG A 109 -18.61 -3.31 -7.36
N TYR A 110 -19.45 -2.30 -7.14
CA TYR A 110 -19.61 -1.18 -8.08
C TYR A 110 -18.71 0.02 -7.80
N PHE A 111 -18.36 0.28 -6.54
CA PHE A 111 -17.61 1.49 -6.16
C PHE A 111 -16.18 1.20 -5.73
N LEU A 112 -15.88 -0.03 -5.26
CA LEU A 112 -14.51 -0.39 -4.89
C LEU A 112 -13.78 -1.18 -5.97
N HIS A 113 -14.34 -2.30 -6.40
CA HIS A 113 -13.60 -3.27 -7.21
C HIS A 113 -13.81 -3.06 -8.71
N GLY A 114 -14.98 -2.53 -9.11
CA GLY A 114 -15.31 -2.33 -10.52
C GLY A 114 -15.33 -3.66 -11.28
N ASP A 115 -15.83 -4.71 -10.62
CA ASP A 115 -15.78 -6.09 -11.11
C ASP A 115 -16.51 -6.27 -12.44
N GLU A 116 -17.47 -5.39 -12.74
CA GLU A 116 -18.24 -5.41 -13.98
C GLU A 116 -18.31 -4.02 -14.62
N PRO A 117 -18.25 -3.94 -15.96
CA PRO A 117 -18.59 -2.73 -16.67
C PRO A 117 -20.08 -2.42 -16.45
N ALA A 118 -20.36 -1.24 -15.90
CA ALA A 118 -21.72 -0.74 -15.76
C ALA A 118 -21.70 0.78 -15.90
N THR A 119 -22.67 1.30 -16.65
CA THR A 119 -22.95 2.73 -16.77
C THR A 119 -23.61 3.25 -15.48
N LEU A 120 -23.61 4.58 -15.27
CA LEU A 120 -24.28 5.18 -14.11
C LEU A 120 -25.77 4.80 -14.00
N PRO A 121 -26.57 4.82 -15.09
CA PRO A 121 -27.97 4.39 -15.04
C PRO A 121 -28.13 2.92 -14.67
N GLU A 122 -27.24 2.04 -15.14
CA GLU A 122 -27.26 0.62 -14.78
C GLU A 122 -26.91 0.40 -13.30
N ILE A 123 -25.92 1.11 -12.78
CA ILE A 123 -25.56 1.04 -11.35
C ILE A 123 -26.73 1.53 -10.51
N ALA A 124 -27.34 2.67 -10.86
CA ALA A 124 -28.51 3.23 -10.19
C ALA A 124 -29.65 2.19 -10.12
N LYS A 125 -30.01 1.60 -11.26
CA LYS A 125 -31.04 0.54 -11.35
C LYS A 125 -30.71 -0.67 -10.49
N ARG A 126 -29.47 -1.16 -10.51
CA ARG A 126 -29.05 -2.36 -9.77
C ARG A 126 -28.91 -2.13 -8.26
N THR A 127 -28.66 -0.90 -7.83
CA THR A 127 -28.45 -0.55 -6.42
C THR A 127 -29.69 0.03 -5.74
N GLY A 128 -30.74 0.37 -6.49
CA GLY A 128 -31.92 1.07 -5.97
C GLY A 128 -31.61 2.51 -5.55
N LEU A 129 -30.58 3.10 -6.15
CA LEU A 129 -30.19 4.50 -5.95
C LEU A 129 -30.54 5.31 -7.19
N SER A 130 -30.70 6.63 -7.04
CA SER A 130 -30.74 7.54 -8.17
C SER A 130 -29.32 7.74 -8.76
N GLU A 131 -29.22 8.16 -10.01
CA GLU A 131 -27.91 8.45 -10.65
C GLU A 131 -27.12 9.53 -9.90
N SER A 132 -27.80 10.52 -9.32
CA SER A 132 -27.18 11.55 -8.50
C SER A 132 -26.64 11.00 -7.18
N GLU A 133 -27.33 10.03 -6.56
CA GLU A 133 -26.84 9.31 -5.39
C GLU A 133 -25.64 8.44 -5.72
N VAL A 134 -25.64 7.74 -6.87
CA VAL A 134 -24.47 6.97 -7.34
C VAL A 134 -23.26 7.89 -7.53
N ALA A 135 -23.44 9.02 -8.22
CA ALA A 135 -22.37 10.01 -8.39
C ALA A 135 -21.87 10.53 -7.03
N ARG A 136 -22.80 10.81 -6.10
CA ARG A 136 -22.47 11.27 -4.75
C ARG A 136 -21.66 10.24 -3.97
N VAL A 137 -21.98 8.94 -4.04
CA VAL A 137 -21.18 7.89 -3.37
C VAL A 137 -19.74 7.91 -3.86
N ASN A 138 -19.52 8.02 -5.17
CA ASN A 138 -18.17 8.09 -5.73
C ASN A 138 -17.42 9.35 -5.26
N ASP A 139 -18.09 10.50 -5.23
CA ASP A 139 -17.47 11.76 -4.81
C ASP A 139 -17.11 11.76 -3.32
N LEU A 140 -17.99 11.21 -2.48
CA LEU A 140 -17.71 11.02 -1.05
C LEU A 140 -16.54 10.05 -0.83
N LEU A 141 -16.39 8.99 -1.64
CA LEU A 141 -15.22 8.10 -1.53
C LEU A 141 -13.90 8.80 -1.88
N LEU A 142 -13.92 9.71 -2.86
CA LEU A 142 -12.75 10.51 -3.20
C LEU A 142 -12.37 11.46 -2.06
N GLU A 143 -13.37 12.12 -1.47
CA GLU A 143 -13.18 13.04 -0.35
C GLU A 143 -12.64 12.32 0.89
N ILE A 144 -13.23 11.17 1.24
CA ILE A 144 -12.74 10.33 2.35
C ILE A 144 -11.30 9.87 2.08
N GLY A 145 -10.98 9.49 0.85
CA GLY A 145 -9.61 9.12 0.46
C GLY A 145 -8.61 10.27 0.62
N ALA A 146 -8.99 11.48 0.24
CA ALA A 146 -8.18 12.69 0.37
C ALA A 146 -7.91 13.10 1.83
N GLN A 147 -8.73 12.63 2.76
CA GLN A 147 -8.70 12.98 4.18
C GLN A 147 -8.33 11.80 5.11
N ALA A 148 -8.05 10.62 4.54
CA ALA A 148 -7.97 9.34 5.27
C ALA A 148 -6.84 9.21 6.31
N GLU A 149 -5.90 10.17 6.40
CA GLU A 149 -4.82 10.16 7.40
C GLU A 149 -5.33 10.16 8.86
N PHE A 150 -6.60 10.52 9.09
CA PHE A 150 -7.15 10.70 10.45
C PHE A 150 -8.07 9.57 10.94
N ALA A 151 -8.41 8.59 10.10
CA ALA A 151 -9.35 7.53 10.47
C ALA A 151 -8.73 6.37 11.28
N GLY A 152 -7.45 6.49 11.62
CA GLY A 152 -6.70 5.44 12.32
C GLY A 152 -5.47 5.96 13.06
N ALA A 153 -5.43 7.26 13.39
CA ALA A 153 -4.32 7.84 14.13
C ALA A 153 -4.03 6.99 15.40
N PRO A 154 -2.76 6.61 15.62
CA PRO A 154 -2.44 5.65 16.66
C PRO A 154 -2.65 6.23 18.07
N ARG A 155 -3.03 5.36 19.01
CA ARG A 155 -3.04 5.64 20.46
C ARG A 155 -1.62 5.80 21.04
N VAL A 156 -0.61 5.46 20.23
CA VAL A 156 0.81 5.55 20.53
C VAL A 156 1.40 6.57 19.56
N ALA A 157 2.15 7.55 20.06
CA ALA A 157 2.78 8.56 19.20
C ALA A 157 3.47 7.89 18.00
N PRO A 158 3.28 8.38 16.76
CA PRO A 158 3.93 7.81 15.60
C PRO A 158 5.44 7.82 15.86
N THR A 159 6.10 6.67 15.69
CA THR A 159 7.55 6.53 15.89
C THR A 159 8.36 7.50 15.02
N GLN A 160 7.74 8.06 13.97
CA GLN A 160 8.28 9.14 13.15
C GLN A 160 7.15 10.12 12.76
N PRO A 161 7.34 11.44 12.86
CA PRO A 161 6.39 12.43 12.35
C PRO A 161 6.07 12.18 10.87
N GLY A 162 4.78 12.14 10.52
CA GLY A 162 4.32 11.97 9.13
C GLY A 162 4.31 10.53 8.58
N ALA A 163 4.42 9.51 9.43
CA ALA A 163 4.23 8.12 9.01
C ALA A 163 2.73 7.80 8.81
N ALA A 164 2.38 7.22 7.66
CA ALA A 164 1.00 6.82 7.34
C ALA A 164 0.83 5.29 7.42
N CYS A 165 -0.23 4.85 8.09
CA CYS A 165 -0.63 3.44 8.13
C CYS A 165 -1.21 3.03 6.77
N LEU A 166 -0.44 2.23 6.02
CA LEU A 166 -0.80 1.81 4.67
C LEU A 166 -1.94 0.78 4.69
N ALA A 167 -1.77 -0.26 5.50
CA ALA A 167 -2.71 -1.37 5.59
C ALA A 167 -2.62 -2.09 6.96
N ARG A 168 -3.71 -2.74 7.32
CA ARG A 168 -3.71 -3.81 8.31
C ARG A 168 -3.51 -5.15 7.59
N LEU A 169 -2.60 -5.96 8.10
CA LEU A 169 -2.42 -7.33 7.66
C LEU A 169 -3.44 -8.21 8.39
N ALA A 170 -4.05 -9.16 7.67
CA ALA A 170 -4.89 -10.21 8.22
C ALA A 170 -4.45 -11.57 7.67
N LEU A 171 -4.71 -12.63 8.42
CA LEU A 171 -4.46 -14.01 7.99
C LEU A 171 -5.80 -14.69 7.73
N GLU A 172 -6.00 -15.18 6.51
CA GLU A 172 -7.17 -15.98 6.12
C GLU A 172 -6.68 -17.34 5.61
N GLY A 173 -6.70 -18.33 6.50
CA GLY A 173 -6.00 -19.59 6.27
C GLY A 173 -4.50 -19.33 6.03
N ASP A 174 -3.99 -19.82 4.90
CA ASP A 174 -2.59 -19.65 4.52
C ASP A 174 -2.30 -18.32 3.81
N LYS A 175 -3.32 -17.52 3.49
CA LYS A 175 -3.19 -16.29 2.71
C LYS A 175 -3.08 -15.07 3.61
N ILE A 176 -2.21 -14.15 3.22
CA ILE A 176 -2.11 -12.81 3.81
C ILE A 176 -3.07 -11.90 3.05
N VAL A 177 -3.92 -11.21 3.80
CA VAL A 177 -4.90 -10.24 3.29
C VAL A 177 -4.47 -8.84 3.73
N PHE A 178 -4.62 -7.88 2.83
CA PHE A 178 -4.25 -6.47 3.03
C PHE A 178 -5.51 -5.63 3.17
N GLU A 179 -5.81 -5.18 4.38
CA GLU A 179 -6.94 -4.30 4.69
C GLU A 179 -6.51 -2.84 4.66
N PHE A 180 -6.84 -2.15 3.58
CA PHE A 180 -6.47 -0.76 3.39
C PHE A 180 -7.44 0.17 4.12
N ALA A 181 -6.92 1.19 4.81
CA ALA A 181 -7.74 2.22 5.44
C ALA A 181 -8.35 3.18 4.40
N SER A 182 -7.59 3.47 3.33
CA SER A 182 -7.99 4.41 2.29
C SER A 182 -8.71 3.70 1.13
N PRO A 183 -9.88 4.20 0.67
CA PRO A 183 -10.61 3.62 -0.45
C PRO A 183 -9.77 3.48 -1.72
N TYR A 184 -9.00 4.51 -2.10
CA TYR A 184 -8.20 4.47 -3.34
C TYR A 184 -7.15 3.34 -3.35
N TRP A 185 -6.65 2.91 -2.20
CA TRP A 185 -5.78 1.75 -2.08
C TRP A 185 -6.56 0.44 -2.28
N ALA A 186 -7.71 0.30 -1.61
CA ALA A 186 -8.59 -0.86 -1.76
C ALA A 186 -9.11 -1.04 -3.21
N ARG A 187 -9.28 0.06 -3.95
CA ARG A 187 -9.70 0.05 -5.36
C ARG A 187 -8.66 -0.48 -6.33
N GLY A 188 -7.39 -0.63 -5.94
CA GLY A 188 -6.38 -1.22 -6.82
C GLY A 188 -5.79 -0.27 -7.87
N LEU A 189 -5.50 -0.80 -9.05
CA LEU A 189 -4.86 -0.10 -10.17
C LEU A 189 -5.88 0.35 -11.21
N TYR A 190 -5.58 1.42 -11.94
CA TYR A 190 -6.28 1.72 -13.19
C TYR A 190 -5.88 0.73 -14.28
N GLN A 191 -6.85 0.12 -14.93
CA GLN A 191 -6.66 -0.71 -16.12
C GLN A 191 -7.24 0.05 -17.32
N VAL A 192 -6.35 0.52 -18.20
CA VAL A 192 -6.74 1.16 -19.45
C VAL A 192 -6.90 0.08 -20.51
N ARG A 193 -8.07 0.04 -21.16
CA ARG A 193 -8.34 -0.85 -22.29
C ARG A 193 -8.15 -0.07 -23.59
N TYR A 194 -6.99 -0.23 -24.22
CA TYR A 194 -6.60 0.58 -25.36
C TYR A 194 -7.51 0.38 -26.58
N ASP A 195 -8.07 -0.82 -26.78
CA ASP A 195 -9.02 -1.09 -27.87
C ASP A 195 -10.30 -0.25 -27.73
N ASP A 196 -10.81 -0.10 -26.50
CA ASP A 196 -11.93 0.80 -26.23
C ASP A 196 -11.52 2.25 -26.43
N ILE A 197 -10.32 2.65 -25.99
CA ILE A 197 -9.79 4.01 -26.24
C ILE A 197 -9.75 4.32 -27.75
N GLU A 198 -9.38 3.38 -28.60
CA GLU A 198 -9.43 3.57 -30.06
C GLU A 198 -10.86 3.71 -30.59
N SER A 199 -11.81 2.96 -30.02
CA SER A 199 -13.24 3.12 -30.34
C SER A 199 -13.72 4.53 -30.02
N TRP A 200 -13.33 5.08 -28.86
CA TRP A 200 -13.62 6.46 -28.46
C TRP A 200 -12.99 7.51 -29.39
N LYS A 201 -11.79 7.27 -29.91
CA LYS A 201 -11.12 8.18 -30.86
C LYS A 201 -11.81 8.18 -32.22
N SER A 202 -12.22 7.01 -32.69
CA SER A 202 -12.83 6.79 -34.00
C SER A 202 -14.30 7.20 -34.05
N SER A 203 -15.01 7.19 -32.92
CA SER A 203 -16.45 7.52 -32.88
C SER A 203 -16.77 9.01 -33.06
N GLY A 204 -15.76 9.89 -33.11
CA GLY A 204 -15.97 11.34 -33.16
C GLY A 204 -16.43 11.99 -31.85
N ASN A 205 -16.64 11.21 -30.77
CA ASN A 205 -17.12 11.69 -29.46
C ASN A 205 -16.05 12.42 -28.62
N LEU A 206 -14.84 12.57 -29.17
CA LEU A 206 -13.74 13.29 -28.56
C LEU A 206 -13.37 14.50 -29.42
N THR A 207 -13.60 15.69 -28.87
CA THR A 207 -13.15 16.95 -29.46
C THR A 207 -11.61 17.01 -29.57
N GLY A 208 -11.08 17.88 -30.45
CA GLY A 208 -9.63 18.09 -30.58
C GLY A 208 -8.92 18.39 -29.25
N PRO A 209 -9.44 19.29 -28.40
CA PRO A 209 -8.93 19.51 -27.04
C PRO A 209 -9.02 18.28 -26.13
N GLU A 210 -10.11 17.51 -26.17
CA GLU A 210 -10.24 16.27 -25.39
C GLU A 210 -9.23 15.20 -25.80
N ARG A 211 -8.89 15.08 -27.09
CA ARG A 211 -7.83 14.17 -27.54
C ARG A 211 -6.45 14.52 -26.95
N ARG A 212 -6.16 15.81 -26.74
CA ARG A 212 -4.93 16.25 -26.05
C ARG A 212 -5.01 15.94 -24.55
N ARG A 213 -6.15 16.22 -23.91
CA ARG A 213 -6.40 15.91 -22.49
C ARG A 213 -6.30 14.41 -22.23
N LEU A 214 -6.82 13.57 -23.12
CA LEU A 214 -6.74 12.11 -23.04
C LEU A 214 -5.30 11.63 -22.91
N ARG A 215 -4.38 12.12 -23.74
CA ARG A 215 -2.96 11.73 -23.64
C ARG A 215 -2.36 12.11 -22.29
N HIS A 216 -2.70 13.28 -21.76
CA HIS A 216 -2.23 13.71 -20.44
C HIS A 216 -2.81 12.84 -19.32
N LEU A 217 -4.11 12.54 -19.42
CA LEU A 217 -4.84 11.69 -18.49
C LEU A 217 -4.21 10.29 -18.43
N LEU A 218 -3.98 9.64 -19.58
CA LEU A 218 -3.36 8.31 -19.64
C LEU A 218 -1.98 8.30 -18.98
N LYS A 219 -1.14 9.29 -19.28
CA LYS A 219 0.19 9.42 -18.65
C LYS A 219 0.09 9.64 -17.13
N ARG A 220 -0.92 10.38 -16.68
CA ARG A 220 -1.19 10.57 -15.25
C ARG A 220 -1.58 9.25 -14.59
N LEU A 221 -2.49 8.49 -15.19
CA LEU A 221 -2.90 7.17 -14.69
C LEU A 221 -1.74 6.19 -14.63
N GLU A 222 -0.86 6.17 -15.64
CA GLU A 222 0.39 5.39 -15.64
C GLU A 222 1.26 5.76 -14.43
N THR A 223 1.40 7.05 -14.13
CA THR A 223 2.21 7.53 -13.02
C THR A 223 1.61 7.16 -11.65
N LEU A 224 0.28 7.31 -11.49
CA LEU A 224 -0.45 6.88 -10.29
C LEU A 224 -0.29 5.37 -10.07
N ASN A 225 -0.51 4.57 -11.14
CA ASN A 225 -0.33 3.13 -11.12
C ASN A 225 1.09 2.72 -10.75
N LEU A 226 2.09 3.45 -11.24
CA LEU A 226 3.48 3.14 -11.00
C LEU A 226 3.85 3.27 -9.52
N ARG A 227 3.40 4.34 -8.85
CA ARG A 227 3.55 4.49 -7.40
C ARG A 227 2.85 3.35 -6.66
N GLN A 228 1.55 3.15 -6.93
CA GLN A 228 0.76 2.18 -6.15
C GLN A 228 1.28 0.75 -6.35
N SER A 229 1.60 0.36 -7.59
CA SER A 229 2.17 -0.96 -7.91
C SER A 229 3.54 -1.17 -7.29
N THR A 230 4.41 -0.16 -7.27
CA THR A 230 5.74 -0.28 -6.65
C THR A 230 5.61 -0.55 -5.15
N ILE A 231 4.81 0.25 -4.45
CA ILE A 231 4.59 0.09 -3.00
C ILE A 231 3.89 -1.24 -2.71
N PHE A 232 2.86 -1.61 -3.47
CA PHE A 232 2.16 -2.88 -3.27
C PHE A 232 3.04 -4.10 -3.53
N ARG A 233 3.85 -4.10 -4.61
CA ARG A 233 4.80 -5.19 -4.89
C ARG A 233 5.84 -5.36 -3.79
N ILE A 234 6.28 -4.25 -3.18
CA ILE A 234 7.16 -4.28 -2.02
C ILE A 234 6.45 -4.91 -0.81
N LEU A 235 5.22 -4.43 -0.52
CA LEU A 235 4.35 -4.95 0.54
C LEU A 235 4.12 -6.46 0.42
N GLU A 236 3.66 -6.89 -0.74
CA GLU A 236 3.40 -8.30 -1.05
C GLU A 236 4.67 -9.14 -0.92
N SER A 237 5.79 -8.66 -1.47
CA SER A 237 7.05 -9.41 -1.48
C SER A 237 7.61 -9.63 -0.07
N PHE A 238 7.71 -8.60 0.78
CA PHE A 238 8.19 -8.86 2.14
C PHE A 238 7.16 -9.61 2.98
N SER A 239 5.86 -9.42 2.75
CA SER A 239 4.83 -10.17 3.49
C SER A 239 4.93 -11.66 3.19
N ALA A 240 5.20 -12.03 1.94
CA ALA A 240 5.47 -13.41 1.55
C ALA A 240 6.77 -13.95 2.17
N ILE A 241 7.84 -13.15 2.24
CA ILE A 241 9.11 -13.56 2.86
C ILE A 241 8.95 -13.77 4.37
N GLN A 242 8.19 -12.89 5.03
CA GLN A 242 7.97 -12.91 6.49
C GLN A 242 6.71 -13.68 6.89
N ALA A 243 6.20 -14.57 6.02
CA ALA A 243 4.95 -15.27 6.26
C ALA A 243 4.99 -16.13 7.54
N ASP A 244 6.13 -16.76 7.85
CA ASP A 244 6.29 -17.57 9.07
C ASP A 244 6.16 -16.71 10.32
N PHE A 245 6.91 -15.59 10.38
CA PHE A 245 6.79 -14.60 11.44
C PHE A 245 5.37 -14.06 11.60
N LEU A 246 4.69 -13.74 10.50
CA LEU A 246 3.32 -13.24 10.55
C LEU A 246 2.34 -14.27 11.11
N ARG A 247 2.62 -15.57 10.97
CA ARG A 247 1.78 -16.65 11.53
C ARG A 247 2.13 -16.98 12.97
N SER A 248 3.41 -17.19 13.27
CA SER A 248 3.87 -17.62 14.60
C SER A 248 3.89 -16.49 15.62
N ARG A 249 4.04 -15.24 15.15
CA ARG A 249 4.29 -14.03 15.97
C ARG A 249 5.63 -14.07 16.71
N ASP A 250 6.45 -15.09 16.48
CA ASP A 250 7.74 -15.26 17.11
C ASP A 250 8.80 -14.46 16.33
N PRO A 251 9.44 -13.45 16.93
CA PRO A 251 10.53 -12.70 16.30
C PRO A 251 11.65 -13.59 15.75
N ALA A 252 11.84 -14.80 16.29
CA ALA A 252 12.83 -15.73 15.81
C ALA A 252 12.55 -16.20 14.37
N ASP A 253 11.28 -16.20 13.94
CA ASP A 253 10.86 -16.61 12.60
C ASP A 253 10.99 -15.49 11.55
N LEU A 254 11.53 -14.33 11.94
CA LEU A 254 11.90 -13.28 11.00
C LEU A 254 13.04 -13.76 10.08
N ARG A 255 12.77 -13.77 8.78
CA ARG A 255 13.76 -14.13 7.78
C ARG A 255 14.64 -12.92 7.41
N PRO A 256 15.96 -13.09 7.29
CA PRO A 256 16.83 -12.00 6.87
C PRO A 256 16.59 -11.65 5.41
N VAL A 257 16.27 -10.38 5.13
CA VAL A 257 16.15 -9.85 3.77
C VAL A 257 16.68 -8.44 3.73
N SER A 258 17.69 -8.21 2.89
CA SER A 258 18.24 -6.87 2.70
C SER A 258 17.44 -6.06 1.69
N LEU A 259 17.47 -4.73 1.81
CA LEU A 259 16.91 -3.80 0.81
C LEU A 259 17.45 -4.08 -0.59
N ARG A 260 18.75 -4.44 -0.71
CA ARG A 260 19.39 -4.77 -2.00
C ARG A 260 18.80 -6.04 -2.60
N LEU A 261 18.56 -7.07 -1.77
CA LEU A 261 17.96 -8.32 -2.24
C LEU A 261 16.52 -8.08 -2.70
N LEU A 262 15.74 -7.35 -1.90
CA LEU A 262 14.35 -7.00 -2.24
C LEU A 262 14.29 -6.18 -3.53
N ALA A 263 15.15 -5.17 -3.67
CA ALA A 263 15.26 -4.35 -4.87
C ALA A 263 15.62 -5.16 -6.12
N ARG A 264 16.59 -6.08 -6.02
CA ARG A 264 16.94 -6.99 -7.12
C ARG A 264 15.79 -7.91 -7.52
N ARG A 265 15.03 -8.45 -6.56
CA ARG A 265 13.87 -9.32 -6.85
C ARG A 265 12.74 -8.57 -7.57
N LEU A 266 12.60 -7.27 -7.30
CA LEU A 266 11.52 -6.44 -7.85
C LEU A 266 11.92 -5.64 -9.09
N ASP A 267 13.17 -5.76 -9.54
CA ASP A 267 13.77 -4.92 -10.59
C ASP A 267 13.65 -3.41 -10.30
N LEU A 268 14.01 -3.03 -9.07
CA LEU A 268 13.96 -1.67 -8.58
C LEU A 268 15.35 -1.21 -8.12
N ALA A 269 15.57 0.10 -8.09
CA ALA A 269 16.73 0.66 -7.41
C ALA A 269 16.59 0.50 -5.88
N PRO A 270 17.68 0.20 -5.13
CA PRO A 270 17.63 0.13 -3.67
C PRO A 270 17.09 1.40 -3.00
N SER A 271 17.38 2.57 -3.57
CA SER A 271 16.85 3.85 -3.10
C SER A 271 15.33 3.93 -3.25
N THR A 272 14.76 3.44 -4.35
CA THR A 272 13.30 3.38 -4.54
C THR A 272 12.63 2.51 -3.47
N VAL A 273 13.20 1.34 -3.17
CA VAL A 273 12.67 0.46 -2.11
C VAL A 273 12.76 1.12 -0.75
N SER A 274 13.92 1.73 -0.43
CA SER A 274 14.11 2.47 0.83
C SER A 274 13.08 3.59 0.99
N ARG A 275 12.83 4.36 -0.06
CA ARG A 275 11.85 5.47 -0.08
C ARG A 275 10.41 4.99 0.05
N ALA A 276 10.07 3.89 -0.63
CA ALA A 276 8.74 3.32 -0.55
C ALA A 276 8.42 2.80 0.86
N LEU A 277 9.41 2.22 1.55
CA LEU A 277 9.28 1.76 2.94
C LEU A 277 9.33 2.90 3.96
N ALA A 278 9.99 4.01 3.62
CA ALA A 278 10.08 5.17 4.49
C ALA A 278 8.69 5.78 4.72
N ARG A 279 8.46 6.27 5.95
CA ARG A 279 7.22 6.96 6.36
C ARG A 279 5.94 6.15 6.15
N ARG A 280 6.03 4.82 6.10
CA ARG A 280 4.86 3.93 6.02
C ARG A 280 4.92 2.87 7.10
N THR A 281 3.76 2.62 7.67
CA THR A 281 3.55 1.63 8.72
C THR A 281 2.51 0.61 8.29
N LEU A 282 2.52 -0.54 8.96
CA LEU A 282 1.50 -1.57 8.83
C LEU A 282 0.99 -1.94 10.20
N ARG A 283 -0.32 -2.19 10.29
CA ARG A 283 -0.90 -2.83 11.46
C ARG A 283 -0.83 -4.35 11.32
N LEU A 284 -0.21 -5.01 12.29
CA LEU A 284 -0.08 -6.46 12.34
C LEU A 284 -1.45 -7.13 12.59
N PRO A 285 -1.61 -8.42 12.22
CA PRO A 285 -2.86 -9.14 12.47
C PRO A 285 -3.30 -9.11 13.94
N TRP A 286 -2.33 -9.15 14.85
CA TRP A 286 -2.53 -9.11 16.30
C TRP A 286 -2.59 -7.70 16.92
N GLY A 287 -2.51 -6.63 16.11
CA GLY A 287 -2.85 -5.26 16.55
C GLY A 287 -1.76 -4.19 16.51
N PRO A 288 -0.49 -4.46 16.88
CA PRO A 288 0.55 -3.44 16.88
C PRO A 288 0.79 -2.84 15.50
N GLU A 289 1.04 -1.54 15.46
CA GLU A 289 1.45 -0.85 14.25
C GLU A 289 2.97 -0.71 14.22
N VAL A 290 3.59 -1.15 13.12
CA VAL A 290 5.04 -1.21 12.98
C VAL A 290 5.48 -0.57 11.66
N PRO A 291 6.66 0.08 11.61
CA PRO A 291 7.22 0.59 10.36
C PRO A 291 7.44 -0.54 9.33
N MET A 292 7.11 -0.30 8.06
CA MET A 292 7.32 -1.29 7.00
C MET A 292 8.78 -1.74 6.89
N ILE A 293 9.74 -0.84 7.17
CA ILE A 293 11.17 -1.15 7.17
C ILE A 293 11.56 -2.25 8.17
N SER A 294 10.76 -2.50 9.22
CA SER A 294 11.02 -3.55 10.20
C SER A 294 10.92 -4.97 9.61
N PHE A 295 10.15 -5.15 8.53
CA PHE A 295 10.00 -6.43 7.80
C PHE A 295 11.15 -6.72 6.83
N VAL A 296 12.11 -5.79 6.70
CA VAL A 296 13.28 -5.93 5.84
C VAL A 296 14.57 -5.90 6.67
N PRO A 297 14.71 -6.80 7.68
CA PRO A 297 15.87 -6.78 8.55
C PRO A 297 17.10 -7.29 7.79
N GLY A 298 18.20 -6.54 7.87
CA GLY A 298 19.49 -7.01 7.37
C GLY A 298 19.96 -8.26 8.10
N GLN A 299 20.72 -9.12 7.42
CA GLN A 299 21.19 -10.41 7.95
C GLN A 299 21.85 -10.28 9.33
N ARG A 300 22.72 -9.29 9.52
CA ARG A 300 23.41 -9.06 10.81
C ARG A 300 22.45 -8.82 11.98
N ARG A 301 21.31 -8.14 11.75
CA ARG A 301 20.31 -7.87 12.80
C ARG A 301 19.63 -9.17 13.24
N VAL A 302 19.14 -9.96 12.28
CA VAL A 302 18.50 -11.26 12.55
C VAL A 302 19.45 -12.20 13.27
N LEU A 303 20.71 -12.26 12.82
CA LEU A 303 21.74 -13.09 13.48
C LEU A 303 22.00 -12.65 14.91
N LYS A 304 22.05 -11.35 15.21
CA LYS A 304 22.22 -10.82 16.56
C LYS A 304 21.07 -11.24 17.48
N GLU A 305 19.83 -11.05 17.03
CA GLU A 305 18.62 -11.36 17.82
C GLU A 305 18.58 -12.86 18.14
N LEU A 306 18.74 -13.74 17.13
CA LEU A 306 18.76 -15.19 17.32
C LEU A 306 19.93 -15.68 18.18
N LEU A 307 21.14 -15.19 17.91
CA LEU A 307 22.33 -15.60 18.66
C LEU A 307 22.25 -15.16 20.13
N SER A 308 21.69 -13.98 20.40
CA SER A 308 21.50 -13.50 21.77
C SER A 308 20.53 -14.35 22.59
N GLY A 309 19.50 -14.92 21.95
CA GLY A 309 18.58 -15.87 22.59
C GLY A 309 19.28 -17.19 22.87
N TRP A 310 19.95 -17.75 21.86
CA TRP A 310 20.61 -19.04 22.01
C TRP A 310 21.81 -19.03 22.95
N LEU A 311 22.54 -17.91 23.05
CA LEU A 311 23.63 -17.75 24.02
C LEU A 311 23.11 -17.72 25.46
N ARG A 312 21.91 -17.18 25.70
CA ARG A 312 21.27 -17.23 27.03
C ARG A 312 20.86 -18.65 27.41
N GLU A 313 20.38 -19.44 26.45
CA GLU A 313 20.01 -20.83 26.66
C GLU A 313 21.22 -21.76 26.79
N ASN A 314 22.30 -21.50 26.05
CA ASN A 314 23.46 -22.37 25.94
C ASN A 314 24.76 -21.54 25.85
N PRO A 315 25.29 -21.02 26.97
CA PRO A 315 26.47 -20.15 26.97
C PRO A 315 27.74 -20.81 26.42
N ASP A 316 27.90 -22.12 26.64
CA ASP A 316 29.14 -22.85 26.35
C ASP A 316 29.25 -23.38 24.90
N LYS A 317 28.21 -23.19 24.08
CA LYS A 317 28.22 -23.72 22.70
C LYS A 317 29.21 -22.98 21.80
N THR A 318 29.90 -23.74 20.96
CA THR A 318 30.92 -23.18 20.06
C THR A 318 30.29 -22.39 18.91
N ASP A 319 31.07 -21.49 18.31
CA ASP A 319 30.64 -20.76 17.11
C ASP A 319 30.29 -21.69 15.93
N ALA A 320 30.92 -22.88 15.88
CA ALA A 320 30.65 -23.89 14.86
C ALA A 320 29.27 -24.56 15.07
N ASP A 321 28.88 -24.78 16.32
CA ASP A 321 27.58 -25.34 16.65
C ASP A 321 26.45 -24.36 16.33
N PHE A 322 26.64 -23.07 16.61
CA PHE A 322 25.67 -22.05 16.21
C PHE A 322 25.57 -21.90 14.69
N ALA A 323 26.69 -21.94 13.95
CA ALA A 323 26.65 -21.94 12.48
C ALA A 323 25.85 -23.13 11.93
N ARG A 324 26.03 -24.32 12.51
CA ARG A 324 25.25 -25.51 12.16
C ARG A 324 23.77 -25.32 12.50
N ARG A 325 23.47 -24.77 13.68
CA ARG A 325 22.11 -24.49 14.15
C ARG A 325 21.38 -23.52 13.21
N PHE A 326 22.04 -22.43 12.78
CA PHE A 326 21.49 -21.51 11.79
C PHE A 326 21.15 -22.20 10.47
N LYS A 327 22.00 -23.13 10.01
CA LYS A 327 21.75 -23.88 8.77
C LYS A 327 20.59 -24.88 8.91
N VAL A 328 20.56 -25.64 10.00
CA VAL A 328 19.58 -26.72 10.21
C VAL A 328 18.22 -26.18 10.63
N GLU A 329 18.16 -25.31 11.64
CA GLU A 329 16.90 -24.83 12.21
C GLU A 329 16.30 -23.66 11.42
N ARG A 330 17.13 -22.86 10.75
CA ARG A 330 16.70 -21.59 10.12
C ARG A 330 16.98 -21.51 8.62
N GLY A 331 17.67 -22.49 8.04
CA GLY A 331 18.08 -22.45 6.63
C GLY A 331 19.04 -21.32 6.27
N ILE A 332 19.72 -20.72 7.25
CA ILE A 332 20.65 -19.60 7.07
C ILE A 332 22.08 -20.15 7.01
N ASP A 333 22.66 -20.22 5.81
CA ASP A 333 24.04 -20.68 5.63
C ASP A 333 25.04 -19.55 5.94
N ILE A 334 25.79 -19.68 7.02
CA ILE A 334 26.78 -18.70 7.47
C ILE A 334 28.05 -19.38 7.96
N SER A 335 29.18 -18.67 7.81
CA SER A 335 30.47 -19.15 8.30
C SER A 335 30.60 -19.01 9.82
N ARG A 336 31.46 -19.84 10.43
CA ARG A 336 31.90 -19.70 11.82
C ARG A 336 32.43 -18.29 12.12
N ARG A 337 33.16 -17.68 11.17
CA ARG A 337 33.70 -16.31 11.30
C ARG A 337 32.59 -15.26 11.42
N THR A 338 31.49 -15.45 10.70
CA THR A 338 30.32 -14.56 10.76
C THR A 338 29.64 -14.65 12.13
N VAL A 339 29.47 -15.85 12.68
CA VAL A 339 28.94 -16.06 14.03
C VAL A 339 29.83 -15.38 15.07
N ASN A 340 31.13 -15.64 14.99
CA ASN A 340 32.13 -15.06 15.88
C ASN A 340 32.10 -13.51 15.87
N ALA A 341 32.03 -12.90 14.68
CA ALA A 341 31.94 -11.45 14.54
C ALA A 341 30.63 -10.86 15.13
N VAL A 342 29.52 -11.59 15.04
CA VAL A 342 28.25 -11.20 15.66
C VAL A 342 28.31 -11.36 17.18
N ARG A 343 28.88 -12.47 17.68
CA ARG A 343 29.11 -12.72 19.11
C ARG A 343 29.95 -11.61 19.75
N HIS A 344 31.09 -11.26 19.15
CA HIS A 344 31.91 -10.15 19.64
C HIS A 344 31.19 -8.80 19.65
N ALA A 345 30.34 -8.54 18.64
CA ALA A 345 29.53 -7.32 18.62
C ALA A 345 28.51 -7.28 19.77
N LEU A 346 27.88 -8.42 20.09
CA LEU A 346 26.97 -8.54 21.25
C LEU A 346 27.72 -8.31 22.57
N THR A 347 28.88 -8.94 22.76
CA THR A 347 29.69 -8.75 23.99
C THR A 347 30.13 -7.30 24.19
N ARG A 348 30.54 -6.61 23.11
CA ARG A 348 30.88 -5.18 23.18
C ARG A 348 29.68 -4.31 23.56
N GLU A 349 28.50 -4.61 23.02
CA GLU A 349 27.27 -3.87 23.34
C GLU A 349 26.83 -4.09 24.80
N SER A 350 27.00 -5.30 25.33
CA SER A 350 26.73 -5.60 26.74
C SER A 350 27.74 -4.97 27.72
N GLY A 351 29.02 -4.86 27.34
CA GLY A 351 30.05 -4.23 28.17
C GLY A 351 29.94 -2.71 28.27
N VAL A 352 29.38 -2.05 27.24
CA VAL A 352 29.13 -0.59 27.26
C VAL A 352 27.94 -0.22 28.17
N LEU A 353 26.96 -1.12 28.33
CA LEU A 353 25.81 -0.93 29.22
C LEU A 353 26.11 -1.19 30.71
N SER A 354 27.29 -1.75 31.04
CA SER A 354 27.75 -1.92 32.43
C SER A 354 28.65 -0.79 32.93
N GLU A 355 29.07 0.13 32.05
CA GLU A 355 29.94 1.28 32.38
C GLU A 355 29.22 2.64 32.28
N SER A 356 27.91 2.65 32.07
CA SER A 356 27.03 3.84 32.10
C SER A 356 26.04 3.73 33.25
#